data_AF-A0A420Q0T2-F1
#
_entry.id   AF-A0A420Q0T2-F1
#
_cell.length_a   1.000
_cell.length_b   1.000
_cell.length_c   1.000
_cell.angle_alpha   90.00
_cell.angle_beta   90.00
_cell.angle_gamma   90.00
#
_symmetry.space_group_name_H-M   'P 1'
#
loop_
_entity.id
_entity.type
_entity.pdbx_description
1 polymer ?
#
loop_
_entity_poly.entity_id
_entity_poly.type
_entity_poly.pdbx_seq_one_letter_code
_entity_poly.pdbx_strand_id
1 'polypeptide(L)'
;MAKRAEHLPAMPPQDPSLQIPSGLRVAYAKHLLDKHLRSLRYELNDDVSRNEPLPAIGHAPSHGHEDPLEHLSEYKGRVAIVGAGATGLYLAMMLKYLKISNVDIYEASDRIGGRVYTYEFDKDKASPHNYYDIGAMRIPEIDAMQSTLTLIEELKLPKTKYVLDAKCEPQMHWYSNTESPDGIPYEERMNEIIKGLGTNWDEKFEEWVKTGKDNHSTRGWLMFTDPKWTYDQTEEAESASTSTGLFEQSFVESLCDFSDFQATAGKPWWRLEGGMSVVTEKMNQCIEDPKWAPHNPVSLKVKKNTPVVAMTENHQENKIEVTITGAEGTKTEAYDMVFNTTAMGPLQRMDISGLVPGFGLPQTQRNILTGIRALSYDRSCKVAVKFKSRWWKNMYKASTNGSTFGGVSGSDLPSSNIVYPSWDDGDDTSAVLMTSYTWAQDATRMGSLIPDYTKQKPHIDDAVVTQCFQDLVKLWGESKDPKITIEFLRNEYLEHHAFAWSHDPYTGGAFALFGPGQFSYIYPEFQQLLCDGKFAICGEALSPHHAWISGSLDSGYLTMLRWLFHLEDNDRADALKQAWFGRGKGEHTAEYDGKLMRWTVELSQQAAKRTRKRHY
;
A
#
# COMPACT_ATOMS: atom_id res chain seq x y z
N MET A 1 12.25 7.48 -42.71
CA MET A 1 11.35 7.32 -41.54
C MET A 1 12.11 6.47 -40.55
N ALA A 2 12.62 7.08 -39.48
CA ALA A 2 13.17 6.31 -38.36
C ALA A 2 12.06 5.37 -37.89
N LYS A 3 12.35 4.08 -37.75
CA LYS A 3 11.44 3.16 -37.06
C LYS A 3 11.31 3.72 -35.64
N ARG A 4 10.10 4.02 -35.18
CA ARG A 4 9.87 4.27 -33.75
C ARG A 4 10.44 3.07 -32.98
N ALA A 5 11.15 3.36 -31.89
CA ALA A 5 11.83 2.36 -31.09
C ALA A 5 10.86 1.27 -30.62
N GLU A 6 11.39 0.08 -30.40
CA GLU A 6 10.65 -1.08 -29.90
C GLU A 6 10.03 -0.78 -28.51
N HIS A 7 8.90 -1.42 -28.19
CA HIS A 7 8.22 -1.34 -26.88
C HIS A 7 9.24 -1.37 -25.71
N LEU A 8 9.39 -0.28 -24.95
CA LEU A 8 9.69 -0.43 -23.52
C LEU A 8 8.53 -1.21 -22.87
N PRO A 9 8.85 -2.25 -22.10
CA PRO A 9 7.83 -3.05 -21.45
C PRO A 9 7.06 -2.21 -20.41
N ALA A 10 5.80 -2.56 -20.15
CA ALA A 10 4.97 -1.97 -19.09
C ALA A 10 5.54 -2.17 -17.67
N MET A 11 6.63 -2.91 -17.57
CA MET A 11 7.45 -3.13 -16.39
C MET A 11 8.92 -3.07 -16.80
N PRO A 12 9.85 -2.83 -15.87
CA PRO A 12 11.27 -3.04 -16.14
C PRO A 12 11.51 -4.43 -16.76
N PRO A 13 12.36 -4.56 -17.79
CA PRO A 13 12.83 -5.84 -18.33
C PRO A 13 13.23 -6.78 -17.21
N GLN A 14 12.62 -7.97 -17.23
CA GLN A 14 12.84 -8.97 -16.21
C GLN A 14 14.04 -9.83 -16.58
N ASP A 15 15.01 -9.96 -15.68
CA ASP A 15 16.12 -10.91 -15.82
C ASP A 15 15.78 -12.19 -15.03
N PRO A 16 15.27 -13.26 -15.68
CA PRO A 16 14.93 -14.51 -15.00
C PRO A 16 16.16 -15.24 -14.44
N SER A 17 17.38 -14.83 -14.80
CA SER A 17 18.63 -15.34 -14.21
C SER A 17 19.01 -14.64 -12.90
N LEU A 18 18.35 -13.51 -12.60
CA LEU A 18 18.59 -12.75 -11.38
C LEU A 18 18.03 -13.51 -10.18
N GLN A 19 18.91 -14.03 -9.33
CA GLN A 19 18.53 -14.48 -8.00
C GLN A 19 18.31 -13.23 -7.14
N ILE A 20 17.05 -12.80 -7.08
CA ILE A 20 16.64 -11.72 -6.20
C ILE A 20 16.69 -12.27 -4.79
N PRO A 21 17.47 -11.67 -3.90
CA PRO A 21 17.45 -12.08 -2.52
C PRO A 21 16.04 -11.85 -1.99
N SER A 22 15.39 -12.93 -1.55
CA SER A 22 14.02 -12.84 -1.05
C SER A 22 13.99 -11.87 0.13
N GLY A 23 13.22 -10.79 0.01
CA GLY A 23 12.94 -9.88 1.10
C GLY A 23 14.02 -8.82 1.38
N LEU A 24 14.68 -8.23 0.37
CA LEU A 24 15.56 -7.06 0.55
C LEU A 24 14.91 -5.97 1.41
N ARG A 25 13.69 -5.59 1.04
CA ARG A 25 12.87 -4.58 1.72
C ARG A 25 12.65 -4.95 3.20
N VAL A 26 12.34 -6.21 3.46
CA VAL A 26 12.10 -6.78 4.79
C VAL A 26 13.38 -6.83 5.62
N ALA A 27 14.50 -7.28 5.04
CA ALA A 27 15.80 -7.29 5.70
C ALA A 27 16.23 -5.88 6.09
N TYR A 28 16.00 -4.90 5.21
CA TYR A 28 16.26 -3.49 5.48
C TYR A 28 15.41 -2.95 6.63
N ALA A 29 14.11 -3.21 6.62
CA ALA A 29 13.21 -2.87 7.72
C ALA A 29 13.65 -3.48 9.06
N LYS A 30 14.01 -4.77 9.09
CA LYS A 30 14.50 -5.45 10.30
C LYS A 30 15.83 -4.86 10.81
N HIS A 31 16.77 -4.57 9.90
CA HIS A 31 18.03 -3.92 10.26
C HIS A 31 17.81 -2.55 10.89
N LEU A 32 16.94 -1.73 10.29
CA LEU A 32 16.61 -0.41 10.83
C LEU A 32 15.94 -0.49 12.20
N LEU A 33 15.02 -1.45 12.37
CA LEU A 33 14.36 -1.67 13.66
C LEU A 33 15.36 -2.15 14.73
N ASP A 34 16.22 -3.12 14.43
CA ASP A 34 17.26 -3.57 15.36
C ASP A 34 18.20 -2.42 15.77
N LYS A 35 18.68 -1.63 14.80
CA LYS A 35 19.51 -0.45 15.05
C LYS A 35 18.81 0.57 15.94
N HIS A 36 17.53 0.85 15.67
CA HIS A 36 16.70 1.75 16.47
C HIS A 36 16.58 1.25 17.91
N LEU A 37 16.23 -0.02 18.10
CA LEU A 37 16.05 -0.62 19.43
C LEU A 37 17.35 -0.64 20.24
N ARG A 38 18.52 -0.87 19.62
CA ARG A 38 19.82 -0.75 20.31
C ARG A 38 20.08 0.69 20.75
N SER A 39 19.77 1.67 19.90
CA SER A 39 19.90 3.10 20.26
C SER A 39 18.95 3.47 21.40
N LEU A 40 17.70 3.01 21.35
CA LEU A 40 16.70 3.26 22.38
C LEU A 40 17.08 2.58 23.72
N ARG A 41 17.58 1.33 23.68
CA ARG A 41 18.10 0.63 24.86
C ARG A 41 19.26 1.39 25.51
N TYR A 42 20.19 1.90 24.71
CA TYR A 42 21.30 2.74 25.17
C TYR A 42 20.80 4.05 25.81
N GLU A 43 19.81 4.71 25.22
CA GLU A 43 19.25 5.93 25.78
C GLU A 43 18.52 5.69 27.10
N LEU A 44 17.90 4.52 27.27
CA LEU A 44 17.12 4.14 28.45
C LEU A 44 17.95 3.56 29.60
N ASN A 45 19.12 2.97 29.32
CA ASN A 45 19.93 2.25 30.30
C ASN A 45 21.37 2.79 30.31
N ASP A 46 21.82 3.29 31.46
CA ASP A 46 23.10 3.99 31.60
C ASP A 46 24.34 3.06 31.53
N ASP A 47 24.15 1.74 31.54
CA ASP A 47 25.19 0.71 31.61
C ASP A 47 25.37 -0.12 30.32
N VAL A 48 24.67 0.23 29.25
CA VAL A 48 24.68 -0.49 27.96
C VAL A 48 25.49 0.30 26.92
N SER A 49 26.15 -0.37 25.96
CA SER A 49 26.78 0.30 24.81
C SER A 49 25.82 0.44 23.64
N ARG A 50 25.89 1.55 22.88
CA ARG A 50 25.00 1.83 21.73
C ARG A 50 24.97 0.74 20.67
N ASN A 51 26.08 0.06 20.46
CA ASN A 51 26.20 -1.00 19.45
C ASN A 51 26.02 -2.41 20.02
N GLU A 52 25.82 -2.53 21.34
CA GLU A 52 25.64 -3.81 22.00
C GLU A 52 24.44 -4.56 21.39
N PRO A 53 24.61 -5.83 20.99
CA PRO A 53 23.49 -6.62 20.48
C PRO A 53 22.36 -6.69 21.50
N LEU A 54 21.13 -6.63 21.01
CA LEU A 54 19.96 -6.91 21.84
C LEU A 54 20.10 -8.32 22.45
N PRO A 55 19.91 -8.50 23.77
CA PRO A 55 19.94 -9.81 24.40
C PRO A 55 18.89 -10.75 23.82
N ALA A 56 19.14 -12.05 23.91
CA ALA A 56 18.10 -13.04 23.64
C ALA A 56 17.00 -12.89 24.69
N ILE A 57 15.74 -12.83 24.24
CA ILE A 57 14.59 -12.87 25.13
C ILE A 57 14.12 -14.31 25.23
N GLY A 58 14.01 -14.84 26.45
CA GLY A 58 13.49 -16.17 26.68
C GLY A 58 12.11 -16.34 26.05
N HIS A 59 11.89 -17.48 25.40
CA HIS A 59 10.57 -17.85 24.92
C HIS A 59 9.73 -18.33 26.10
N ALA A 60 8.56 -17.72 26.29
CA ALA A 60 7.54 -18.36 27.11
C ALA A 60 7.20 -19.72 26.43
N PRO A 61 7.04 -20.81 27.20
CA PRO A 61 6.62 -22.09 26.64
C PRO A 61 5.32 -21.89 25.86
N SER A 62 5.26 -22.39 24.63
CA SER A 62 3.98 -22.46 23.92
C SER A 62 3.20 -23.63 24.49
N HIS A 63 1.98 -23.36 24.94
CA HIS A 63 1.07 -24.40 25.37
C HIS A 63 0.30 -24.90 24.14
N GLY A 64 0.71 -26.05 23.62
CA GLY A 64 0.00 -26.69 22.50
C GLY A 64 -1.36 -27.18 22.96
N HIS A 65 -2.41 -26.43 22.63
CA HIS A 65 -3.80 -26.85 22.79
C HIS A 65 -4.34 -27.37 21.46
N GLU A 66 -5.20 -28.40 21.49
CA GLU A 66 -5.86 -28.91 20.27
C GLU A 66 -6.80 -27.87 19.64
N ASP A 67 -7.49 -27.07 20.45
CA ASP A 67 -8.19 -25.84 20.04
C ASP A 67 -7.59 -24.63 20.80
N PRO A 68 -6.82 -23.76 20.11
CA PRO A 68 -6.19 -22.62 20.76
C PRO A 68 -7.19 -21.52 21.20
N LEU A 69 -8.45 -21.60 20.79
CA LEU A 69 -9.48 -20.62 21.14
C LEU A 69 -10.34 -21.03 22.34
N GLU A 70 -10.43 -22.33 22.65
CA GLU A 70 -11.38 -22.85 23.64
C GLU A 70 -11.18 -22.22 25.02
N HIS A 71 -9.92 -22.13 25.46
CA HIS A 71 -9.52 -21.66 26.79
C HIS A 71 -9.39 -20.13 26.91
N LEU A 72 -9.53 -19.38 25.80
CA LEU A 72 -9.41 -17.92 25.85
C LEU A 72 -10.54 -17.32 26.70
N SER A 73 -10.16 -16.69 27.81
CA SER A 73 -11.05 -15.89 28.66
C SER A 73 -11.56 -14.65 27.92
N GLU A 74 -12.72 -14.10 28.29
CA GLU A 74 -13.24 -12.88 27.67
C GLU A 74 -12.34 -11.66 27.99
N TYR A 75 -11.93 -10.90 26.97
CA TYR A 75 -11.23 -9.64 27.15
C TYR A 75 -12.22 -8.52 27.52
N LYS A 76 -12.02 -7.89 28.68
CA LYS A 76 -12.97 -6.91 29.24
C LYS A 76 -12.75 -5.46 28.77
N GLY A 77 -11.60 -5.17 28.17
CA GLY A 77 -11.27 -3.82 27.69
C GLY A 77 -12.07 -3.45 26.43
N ARG A 78 -12.11 -2.15 26.15
CA ARG A 78 -12.77 -1.60 24.96
C ARG A 78 -11.73 -1.14 23.95
N VAL A 79 -11.92 -1.49 22.69
CA VAL A 79 -11.00 -1.17 21.58
C VAL A 79 -11.67 -0.23 20.58
N ALA A 80 -10.94 0.78 20.11
CA ALA A 80 -11.34 1.55 18.93
C ALA A 80 -10.44 1.25 17.74
N ILE A 81 -11.03 1.16 16.56
CA ILE A 81 -10.34 1.17 15.27
C ILE A 81 -10.76 2.44 14.53
N VAL A 82 -9.80 3.27 14.17
CA VAL A 82 -10.02 4.49 13.40
C VAL A 82 -9.65 4.23 11.94
N GLY A 83 -10.67 4.17 11.08
CA GLY A 83 -10.60 3.80 9.67
C GLY A 83 -11.06 2.36 9.40
N ALA A 84 -11.92 2.18 8.40
CA ALA A 84 -12.40 0.88 7.94
C ALA A 84 -11.82 0.50 6.57
N GLY A 85 -10.56 0.85 6.32
CA GLY A 85 -9.77 0.34 5.20
C GLY A 85 -9.32 -1.12 5.42
N ALA A 86 -8.48 -1.64 4.51
CA ALA A 86 -7.98 -3.02 4.60
C ALA A 86 -7.36 -3.35 5.98
N THR A 87 -6.49 -2.49 6.52
CA THR A 87 -5.90 -2.70 7.85
C THR A 87 -6.94 -2.72 8.97
N GLY A 88 -7.87 -1.77 8.99
CA GLY A 88 -8.89 -1.68 10.05
C GLY A 88 -9.85 -2.87 10.06
N LEU A 89 -10.30 -3.31 8.88
CA LEU A 89 -11.14 -4.50 8.75
C LEU A 89 -10.36 -5.77 9.13
N TYR A 90 -9.07 -5.85 8.79
CA TYR A 90 -8.24 -7.01 9.15
C TYR A 90 -7.99 -7.10 10.66
N LEU A 91 -7.74 -5.97 11.32
CA LEU A 91 -7.69 -5.87 12.78
C LEU A 91 -9.01 -6.31 13.42
N ALA A 92 -10.15 -5.86 12.90
CA ALA A 92 -11.46 -6.26 13.41
C ALA A 92 -11.70 -7.78 13.26
N MET A 93 -11.26 -8.39 12.16
CA MET A 93 -11.29 -9.85 11.97
C MET A 93 -10.45 -10.57 13.03
N MET A 94 -9.22 -10.12 13.27
CA MET A 94 -8.34 -10.70 14.30
C MET A 94 -8.89 -10.52 15.72
N LEU A 95 -9.38 -9.33 16.07
CA LEU A 95 -10.01 -9.07 17.37
C LEU A 95 -11.20 -10.01 17.62
N LYS A 96 -12.10 -10.12 16.63
CA LYS A 96 -13.25 -11.03 16.71
C LYS A 96 -12.80 -12.48 16.84
N TYR A 97 -11.82 -12.93 16.04
CA TYR A 97 -11.26 -14.28 16.14
C TYR A 97 -10.71 -14.57 17.55
N LEU A 98 -10.04 -13.58 18.16
CA LEU A 98 -9.43 -13.69 19.50
C LEU A 98 -10.41 -13.42 20.65
N LYS A 99 -11.73 -13.46 20.42
CA LYS A 99 -12.78 -13.17 21.41
C LYS A 99 -12.64 -11.79 22.08
N ILE A 100 -12.19 -10.80 21.33
CA ILE A 100 -12.18 -9.39 21.74
C ILE A 100 -13.33 -8.69 21.02
N SER A 101 -14.44 -8.52 21.75
CA SER A 101 -15.73 -8.20 21.12
C SER A 101 -16.24 -6.78 21.42
N ASN A 102 -15.70 -6.10 22.43
CA ASN A 102 -16.08 -4.71 22.74
C ASN A 102 -15.28 -3.73 21.87
N VAL A 103 -15.61 -3.69 20.58
CA VAL A 103 -14.87 -2.97 19.54
C VAL A 103 -15.77 -1.97 18.82
N ASP A 104 -15.31 -0.72 18.73
CA ASP A 104 -15.89 0.28 17.84
C ASP A 104 -15.00 0.51 16.63
N ILE A 105 -15.62 0.56 15.45
CA ILE A 105 -14.91 0.82 14.18
C ILE A 105 -15.49 2.09 13.58
N TYR A 106 -14.69 3.15 13.54
CA TYR A 106 -15.08 4.47 13.05
C TYR A 106 -14.57 4.70 11.65
N GLU A 107 -15.47 4.96 10.70
CA GLU A 107 -15.15 5.30 9.32
C GLU A 107 -15.65 6.70 9.00
N ALA A 108 -14.75 7.56 8.52
CA ALA A 108 -15.05 8.96 8.25
C ALA A 108 -15.90 9.14 6.99
N SER A 109 -15.72 8.27 5.99
CA SER A 109 -16.52 8.22 4.77
C SER A 109 -17.86 7.49 5.00
N ASP A 110 -18.75 7.60 4.03
CA ASP A 110 -19.95 6.76 3.86
C ASP A 110 -19.66 5.34 3.34
N ARG A 111 -18.39 5.01 3.06
CA ARG A 111 -17.95 3.76 2.43
C ARG A 111 -16.81 3.11 3.22
N ILE A 112 -16.83 1.78 3.29
CA ILE A 112 -15.71 0.97 3.80
C ILE A 112 -14.66 0.72 2.71
N GLY A 113 -13.48 0.28 3.10
CA GLY A 113 -12.46 -0.25 2.19
C GLY A 113 -11.33 0.74 1.85
N GLY A 114 -11.56 2.05 2.02
CA GLY A 114 -10.53 3.07 1.81
C GLY A 114 -9.92 2.97 0.41
N ARG A 115 -8.63 2.69 0.33
CA ARG A 115 -7.89 2.55 -0.95
C ARG A 115 -8.09 1.22 -1.68
N VAL A 116 -8.87 0.31 -1.11
CA VAL A 116 -9.46 -0.80 -1.85
C VAL A 116 -10.83 -0.32 -2.31
N TYR A 117 -10.92 0.08 -3.59
CA TYR A 117 -12.10 0.75 -4.11
C TYR A 117 -12.32 0.48 -5.59
N THR A 118 -13.38 -0.26 -5.87
CA THR A 118 -14.02 -0.44 -7.18
C THR A 118 -15.09 0.64 -7.41
N TYR A 119 -15.06 1.31 -8.55
CA TYR A 119 -16.17 2.11 -9.06
C TYR A 119 -17.00 1.30 -10.05
N GLU A 120 -18.30 1.17 -9.80
CA GLU A 120 -19.26 0.62 -10.75
C GLU A 120 -19.93 1.77 -11.50
N PHE A 121 -19.93 1.70 -12.83
CA PHE A 121 -20.71 2.61 -13.67
C PHE A 121 -22.21 2.30 -13.54
N ASP A 122 -23.06 3.25 -13.97
CA ASP A 122 -24.52 3.04 -13.94
C ASP A 122 -24.91 1.75 -14.67
N LYS A 123 -25.82 0.98 -14.06
CA LYS A 123 -26.22 -0.38 -14.47
C LYS A 123 -26.99 -0.37 -15.78
N ASP A 124 -26.27 -0.23 -16.89
CA ASP A 124 -26.72 -0.77 -18.16
C ASP A 124 -26.38 -2.26 -18.20
N LYS A 125 -27.39 -3.10 -18.46
CA LYS A 125 -27.26 -4.57 -18.51
C LYS A 125 -26.44 -5.06 -19.72
N ALA A 126 -25.98 -4.15 -20.57
CA ALA A 126 -25.19 -4.47 -21.76
C ALA A 126 -23.73 -4.88 -21.46
N SER A 127 -23.15 -4.49 -20.31
CA SER A 127 -21.77 -4.86 -19.94
C SER A 127 -21.72 -5.81 -18.74
N PRO A 128 -21.15 -7.02 -18.87
CA PRO A 128 -20.92 -7.91 -17.73
C PRO A 128 -19.95 -7.31 -16.70
N HIS A 129 -18.88 -6.63 -17.13
CA HIS A 129 -17.90 -5.98 -16.25
C HIS A 129 -17.94 -4.46 -16.40
N ASN A 130 -18.95 -3.86 -15.77
CA ASN A 130 -19.22 -2.43 -15.83
C ASN A 130 -18.50 -1.64 -14.73
N TYR A 131 -17.22 -1.90 -14.48
CA TYR A 131 -16.47 -1.32 -13.37
C TYR A 131 -14.99 -1.11 -13.68
N TYR A 132 -14.32 -0.34 -12.82
CA TYR A 132 -12.86 -0.33 -12.72
C TYR A 132 -12.41 -0.12 -11.27
N ASP A 133 -11.20 -0.58 -10.96
CA ASP A 133 -10.59 -0.33 -9.66
C ASP A 133 -9.91 1.04 -9.63
N ILE A 134 -10.44 1.96 -8.81
CA ILE A 134 -9.82 3.26 -8.50
C ILE A 134 -8.49 3.03 -7.75
N GLY A 135 -8.48 2.06 -6.84
CA GLY A 135 -7.34 1.74 -5.98
C GLY A 135 -6.56 0.51 -6.41
N ALA A 136 -6.33 -0.40 -5.45
CA ALA A 136 -5.70 -1.69 -5.71
C ALA A 136 -6.47 -2.49 -6.78
N MET A 137 -5.77 -3.08 -7.76
CA MET A 137 -6.41 -3.71 -8.93
C MET A 137 -5.75 -5.03 -9.41
N ARG A 138 -4.53 -5.31 -8.96
CA ARG A 138 -3.73 -6.45 -9.43
C ARG A 138 -2.80 -6.95 -8.34
N ILE A 139 -2.55 -8.26 -8.32
CA ILE A 139 -1.77 -8.95 -7.27
C ILE A 139 -0.80 -9.94 -7.93
N PRO A 140 0.52 -9.71 -7.89
CA PRO A 140 1.49 -10.69 -8.36
C PRO A 140 1.65 -11.88 -7.41
N GLU A 141 1.93 -13.07 -7.94
CA GLU A 141 2.23 -14.26 -7.14
C GLU A 141 3.70 -14.32 -6.71
N ILE A 142 4.04 -13.48 -5.73
CA ILE A 142 5.37 -13.35 -5.12
C ILE A 142 5.29 -13.38 -3.59
N ASP A 143 6.42 -13.62 -2.93
CA ASP A 143 6.52 -13.76 -1.47
C ASP A 143 5.99 -12.52 -0.72
N ALA A 144 6.31 -11.32 -1.19
CA ALA A 144 5.84 -10.05 -0.62
C ALA A 144 4.30 -9.91 -0.67
N MET A 145 3.62 -10.65 -1.55
CA MET A 145 2.16 -10.61 -1.69
C MET A 145 1.45 -11.74 -0.94
N GLN A 146 2.18 -12.61 -0.25
CA GLN A 146 1.63 -13.84 0.32
C GLN A 146 0.46 -13.59 1.27
N SER A 147 0.52 -12.56 2.12
CA SER A 147 -0.58 -12.26 3.04
C SER A 147 -1.88 -11.85 2.35
N THR A 148 -1.80 -11.15 1.22
CA THR A 148 -2.99 -10.86 0.39
C THR A 148 -3.51 -12.13 -0.29
N LEU A 149 -2.62 -12.97 -0.81
CA LEU A 149 -2.99 -14.23 -1.47
C LEU A 149 -3.68 -15.20 -0.50
N THR A 150 -3.13 -15.35 0.71
CA THR A 150 -3.72 -16.15 1.79
C THR A 150 -5.09 -15.62 2.20
N LEU A 151 -5.24 -14.29 2.35
CA LEU A 151 -6.55 -13.68 2.63
C LEU A 151 -7.58 -14.00 1.54
N ILE A 152 -7.21 -13.89 0.27
CA ILE A 152 -8.10 -14.18 -0.87
C ILE A 152 -8.54 -15.64 -0.87
N GLU A 153 -7.62 -16.56 -0.58
CA GLU A 153 -7.90 -17.99 -0.51
C GLU A 153 -8.85 -18.33 0.65
N GLU A 154 -8.55 -17.83 1.85
CA GLU A 154 -9.33 -18.09 3.06
C GLU A 154 -10.74 -17.46 2.98
N LEU A 155 -10.86 -16.30 2.34
CA LEU A 155 -12.15 -15.67 2.04
C LEU A 155 -12.88 -16.27 0.83
N LYS A 156 -12.23 -17.22 0.12
CA LYS A 156 -12.75 -17.91 -1.06
C LYS A 156 -13.17 -16.96 -2.17
N LEU A 157 -12.37 -15.91 -2.39
CA LEU A 157 -12.66 -14.91 -3.41
C LEU A 157 -12.20 -15.41 -4.80
N PRO A 158 -13.05 -15.30 -5.84
CA PRO A 158 -12.71 -15.78 -7.17
C PRO A 158 -11.65 -14.87 -7.81
N LYS A 159 -10.41 -15.37 -7.89
CA LYS A 159 -9.32 -14.72 -8.61
C LYS A 159 -9.23 -15.21 -10.07
N THR A 160 -9.00 -14.28 -10.99
CA THR A 160 -8.78 -14.55 -12.42
C THR A 160 -7.47 -13.91 -12.88
N LYS A 161 -6.93 -14.37 -14.01
CA LYS A 161 -5.63 -13.90 -14.50
C LYS A 161 -5.70 -12.42 -14.89
N TYR A 162 -4.77 -11.63 -14.39
CA TYR A 162 -4.48 -10.29 -14.89
C TYR A 162 -3.38 -10.39 -15.95
N VAL A 163 -3.62 -9.82 -17.13
CA VAL A 163 -2.67 -9.82 -18.25
C VAL A 163 -2.03 -8.44 -18.31
N LEU A 164 -0.79 -8.37 -17.83
CA LEU A 164 -0.02 -7.13 -17.79
C LEU A 164 0.60 -6.76 -19.14
N ASP A 165 1.00 -7.78 -19.91
CA ASP A 165 1.64 -7.65 -21.21
C ASP A 165 0.96 -8.64 -22.18
N ALA A 166 0.23 -8.09 -23.14
CA ALA A 166 -0.49 -8.83 -24.17
C ALA A 166 0.34 -8.98 -25.47
N LYS A 167 1.51 -8.34 -25.54
CA LYS A 167 2.44 -8.34 -26.68
C LYS A 167 1.79 -7.90 -28.00
N CYS A 168 0.85 -6.96 -27.92
CA CYS A 168 0.11 -6.43 -29.08
C CYS A 168 -0.50 -5.04 -28.88
N GLU A 169 -0.25 -4.44 -27.72
CA GLU A 169 -0.68 -3.10 -27.40
C GLU A 169 -0.04 -2.11 -28.39
N PRO A 170 -0.69 -0.99 -28.71
CA PRO A 170 -0.09 0.07 -29.50
C PRO A 170 1.28 0.48 -28.95
N GLN A 171 2.22 0.68 -29.88
CA GLN A 171 3.57 1.18 -29.62
C GLN A 171 3.47 2.52 -28.89
N MET A 172 4.30 2.70 -27.88
CA MET A 172 4.29 3.89 -27.05
C MET A 172 4.56 5.16 -27.87
N HIS A 173 3.96 6.26 -27.45
CA HIS A 173 4.21 7.57 -28.02
C HIS A 173 5.24 8.32 -27.16
N TRP A 174 6.27 8.85 -27.80
CA TRP A 174 7.27 9.73 -27.20
C TRP A 174 7.36 11.02 -28.02
N TYR A 175 7.18 12.19 -27.39
CA TYR A 175 7.27 13.50 -28.04
C TYR A 175 8.64 13.74 -28.67
N SER A 176 9.69 13.13 -28.15
CA SER A 176 11.04 13.14 -28.74
C SER A 176 11.05 12.60 -30.17
N ASN A 177 9.99 11.91 -30.61
CA ASN A 177 9.65 11.51 -31.98
C ASN A 177 10.75 10.75 -32.75
N THR A 178 11.83 10.38 -32.09
CA THR A 178 13.02 9.79 -32.71
C THR A 178 13.38 8.47 -32.07
N GLU A 179 13.40 8.35 -30.74
CA GLU A 179 13.74 7.12 -30.01
C GLU A 179 13.00 7.07 -28.65
N SER A 180 12.69 5.87 -28.14
CA SER A 180 12.21 5.69 -26.76
C SER A 180 13.34 5.99 -25.78
N PRO A 181 13.05 6.44 -24.56
CA PRO A 181 14.06 6.58 -23.51
C PRO A 181 14.86 5.28 -23.31
N ASP A 182 16.18 5.35 -23.15
CA ASP A 182 17.02 4.18 -22.92
C ASP A 182 17.10 3.85 -21.42
N GLY A 183 16.33 2.84 -21.01
CA GLY A 183 16.33 2.34 -19.63
C GLY A 183 17.45 1.35 -19.31
N ILE A 184 18.14 0.80 -20.33
CA ILE A 184 19.10 -0.30 -20.16
C ILE A 184 20.23 0.06 -19.20
N PRO A 185 20.87 1.25 -19.29
CA PRO A 185 21.95 1.61 -18.36
C PRO A 185 21.51 1.61 -16.90
N TYR A 186 20.26 2.00 -16.62
CA TYR A 186 19.71 2.03 -15.28
C TYR A 186 19.41 0.62 -14.79
N GLU A 187 18.77 -0.20 -15.61
CA GLU A 187 18.51 -1.60 -15.31
C GLU A 187 19.78 -2.39 -15.03
N GLU A 188 20.82 -2.23 -15.87
CA GLU A 188 22.13 -2.84 -15.65
C GLU A 188 22.72 -2.42 -14.31
N ARG A 189 22.59 -1.14 -13.94
CA ARG A 189 23.06 -0.62 -12.65
C ARG A 189 22.29 -1.21 -11.48
N MET A 190 20.97 -1.31 -11.56
CA MET A 190 20.14 -1.90 -10.50
C MET A 190 20.41 -3.41 -10.36
N ASN A 191 20.51 -4.11 -11.49
CA ASN A 191 20.86 -5.53 -11.55
C ASN A 191 22.26 -5.80 -10.98
N GLU A 192 23.26 -4.96 -11.26
CA GLU A 192 24.60 -5.07 -10.68
C GLU A 192 24.54 -5.06 -9.14
N ILE A 193 23.76 -4.14 -8.56
CA ILE A 193 23.58 -4.02 -7.11
C ILE A 193 22.91 -5.27 -6.54
N ILE A 194 21.80 -5.72 -7.15
CA ILE A 194 21.05 -6.90 -6.68
C ILE A 194 21.89 -8.17 -6.81
N LYS A 195 22.59 -8.38 -7.95
CA LYS A 195 23.53 -9.51 -8.14
C LYS A 195 24.63 -9.47 -7.10
N GLY A 196 25.21 -8.29 -6.86
CA GLY A 196 26.24 -8.08 -5.84
C GLY A 196 25.77 -8.52 -4.45
N LEU A 197 24.54 -8.15 -4.07
CA LEU A 197 23.93 -8.58 -2.82
C LEU A 197 23.69 -10.10 -2.79
N GLY A 198 23.21 -10.71 -3.87
CA GLY A 198 22.89 -12.14 -3.92
C GLY A 198 24.09 -13.10 -3.75
N THR A 199 25.32 -12.68 -4.10
CA THR A 199 26.51 -13.56 -4.01
C THR A 199 26.94 -13.93 -2.59
N ASN A 200 26.68 -13.04 -1.62
CA ASN A 200 26.98 -13.25 -0.20
C ASN A 200 26.07 -12.33 0.63
N TRP A 201 24.78 -12.68 0.65
CA TRP A 201 23.69 -11.82 1.11
C TRP A 201 23.97 -11.15 2.44
N ASP A 202 24.21 -11.91 3.51
CA ASP A 202 24.32 -11.33 4.84
C ASP A 202 25.46 -10.32 4.96
N GLU A 203 26.67 -10.66 4.50
CA GLU A 203 27.83 -9.76 4.58
C GLU A 203 27.69 -8.55 3.64
N LYS A 204 27.23 -8.77 2.41
CA LYS A 204 27.08 -7.70 1.41
C LYS A 204 25.94 -6.76 1.76
N PHE A 205 24.85 -7.29 2.31
CA PHE A 205 23.76 -6.49 2.83
C PHE A 205 24.22 -5.64 4.02
N GLU A 206 24.97 -6.22 4.97
CA GLU A 206 25.54 -5.48 6.11
C GLU A 206 26.53 -4.38 5.69
N GLU A 207 27.32 -4.61 4.63
CA GLU A 207 28.14 -3.57 4.02
C GLU A 207 27.28 -2.49 3.34
N TRP A 208 26.25 -2.91 2.61
CA TRP A 208 25.38 -2.05 1.82
C TRP A 208 24.56 -1.09 2.68
N VAL A 209 23.98 -1.54 3.80
CA VAL A 209 23.18 -0.69 4.70
C VAL A 209 24.02 0.41 5.37
N LYS A 210 25.33 0.20 5.53
CA LYS A 210 26.25 1.18 6.13
C LYS A 210 26.57 2.36 5.20
N THR A 211 26.26 2.26 3.91
CA THR A 211 26.62 3.32 2.96
C THR A 211 25.69 4.54 3.01
N GLY A 212 24.65 4.54 3.84
CA GLY A 212 23.72 5.67 3.99
C GLY A 212 22.88 5.97 2.74
N LYS A 213 22.67 4.97 1.88
CA LYS A 213 21.98 5.09 0.58
C LYS A 213 20.58 5.68 0.68
N ASP A 214 19.85 5.37 1.75
CA ASP A 214 18.52 5.91 1.99
C ASP A 214 18.51 7.43 2.11
N ASN A 215 19.62 8.08 2.50
CA ASN A 215 19.71 9.55 2.56
C ASN A 215 19.75 10.25 1.19
N HIS A 216 19.72 9.49 0.09
CA HIS A 216 19.77 10.02 -1.26
C HIS A 216 18.46 9.74 -2.00
N SER A 217 18.10 10.67 -2.89
CA SER A 217 17.14 10.35 -3.95
C SER A 217 17.78 9.42 -4.98
N THR A 218 16.99 8.70 -5.78
CA THR A 218 17.52 7.85 -6.86
C THR A 218 18.43 8.64 -7.81
N ARG A 219 17.95 9.80 -8.28
CA ARG A 219 18.74 10.71 -9.14
C ARG A 219 20.00 11.18 -8.44
N GLY A 220 19.87 11.69 -7.21
CA GLY A 220 20.98 12.20 -6.43
C GLY A 220 22.04 11.14 -6.16
N TRP A 221 21.64 9.90 -5.93
CA TRP A 221 22.55 8.78 -5.71
C TRP A 221 23.30 8.38 -6.99
N LEU A 222 22.60 8.25 -8.11
CA LEU A 222 23.21 7.88 -9.39
C LEU A 222 24.27 8.92 -9.81
N MET A 223 23.91 10.20 -9.81
CA MET A 223 24.81 11.30 -10.18
C MET A 223 25.99 11.44 -9.21
N PHE A 224 25.79 11.14 -7.92
CA PHE A 224 26.86 11.21 -6.92
C PHE A 224 27.86 10.05 -7.04
N THR A 225 27.40 8.86 -7.40
CA THR A 225 28.23 7.64 -7.34
C THR A 225 29.04 7.37 -8.58
N ASP A 226 28.62 7.88 -9.74
CA ASP A 226 29.36 7.68 -10.98
C ASP A 226 29.12 8.90 -11.91
N PRO A 227 30.18 9.64 -12.30
CA PRO A 227 30.07 10.86 -13.09
C PRO A 227 29.53 10.61 -14.50
N LYS A 228 29.40 9.36 -14.95
CA LYS A 228 28.68 9.07 -16.20
C LYS A 228 27.23 9.54 -16.11
N TRP A 229 26.58 9.36 -14.96
CA TRP A 229 25.18 9.74 -14.71
C TRP A 229 25.04 11.26 -14.68
N THR A 230 24.67 11.82 -15.84
CA THR A 230 24.26 13.22 -15.96
C THR A 230 22.78 13.38 -15.59
N TYR A 231 22.30 14.62 -15.53
CA TYR A 231 20.87 14.88 -15.42
C TYR A 231 20.11 14.22 -16.58
N ASP A 232 20.57 14.40 -17.82
CA ASP A 232 19.92 13.83 -19.01
C ASP A 232 19.83 12.31 -18.94
N GLN A 233 20.91 11.61 -18.56
CA GLN A 233 20.88 10.14 -18.42
C GLN A 233 19.95 9.67 -17.31
N THR A 234 19.87 10.41 -16.20
CA THR A 234 18.94 10.07 -15.12
C THR A 234 17.50 10.41 -15.48
N GLU A 235 17.26 11.36 -16.37
CA GLU A 235 15.94 11.68 -16.94
C GLU A 235 15.48 10.58 -17.90
N GLU A 236 16.35 10.17 -18.83
CA GLU A 236 16.09 9.02 -19.71
C GLU A 236 15.77 7.75 -18.92
N ALA A 237 16.55 7.47 -17.87
CA ALA A 237 16.30 6.34 -16.98
C ALA A 237 14.97 6.44 -16.22
N GLU A 238 14.61 7.63 -15.71
CA GLU A 238 13.32 7.84 -15.05
C GLU A 238 12.17 7.62 -16.03
N SER A 239 12.21 8.29 -17.18
CA SER A 239 11.21 8.19 -18.24
C SER A 239 11.03 6.77 -18.78
N ALA A 240 12.10 5.96 -18.77
CA ALA A 240 12.04 4.56 -19.21
C ALA A 240 11.45 3.60 -18.16
N SER A 241 11.60 3.91 -16.87
CA SER A 241 11.38 2.94 -15.79
C SER A 241 10.22 3.26 -14.85
N THR A 242 9.82 4.54 -14.75
CA THR A 242 8.84 4.98 -13.76
C THR A 242 8.17 6.31 -14.18
N SER A 243 7.41 6.94 -13.27
CA SER A 243 6.72 8.22 -13.54
C SER A 243 7.54 9.45 -13.16
N THR A 244 7.20 10.56 -13.81
CA THR A 244 7.91 11.84 -13.68
C THR A 244 8.01 12.31 -12.22
N GLY A 245 9.25 12.47 -11.74
CA GLY A 245 9.59 12.95 -10.40
C GLY A 245 9.78 11.86 -9.35
N LEU A 246 9.62 10.58 -9.67
CA LEU A 246 9.86 9.48 -8.73
C LEU A 246 11.35 9.23 -8.47
N PHE A 247 12.26 9.65 -9.35
CA PHE A 247 13.70 9.61 -9.07
C PHE A 247 14.16 10.64 -8.04
N GLU A 248 13.28 11.57 -7.62
CA GLU A 248 13.53 12.48 -6.50
C GLU A 248 13.18 11.87 -5.13
N GLN A 249 12.62 10.65 -5.13
CA GLN A 249 12.25 9.90 -3.93
C GLN A 249 13.39 8.96 -3.51
N SER A 250 13.28 8.29 -2.36
CA SER A 250 14.36 7.48 -1.79
C SER A 250 14.89 6.45 -2.80
N PHE A 251 16.22 6.40 -2.95
CA PHE A 251 16.88 5.36 -3.75
C PHE A 251 16.51 3.95 -3.28
N VAL A 252 16.31 3.77 -1.97
CA VAL A 252 15.95 2.45 -1.41
C VAL A 252 14.55 2.03 -1.86
N GLU A 253 13.63 2.96 -2.01
CA GLU A 253 12.31 2.67 -2.57
C GLU A 253 12.41 2.20 -4.01
N SER A 254 13.14 2.91 -4.86
CA SER A 254 13.36 2.49 -6.26
C SER A 254 14.05 1.14 -6.36
N LEU A 255 15.04 0.85 -5.51
CA LEU A 255 15.70 -0.45 -5.49
C LEU A 255 14.77 -1.59 -5.06
N CYS A 256 13.95 -1.36 -4.04
CA CYS A 256 13.02 -2.37 -3.56
C CYS A 256 11.86 -2.58 -4.54
N ASP A 257 11.32 -1.52 -5.12
CA ASP A 257 10.29 -1.60 -6.17
C ASP A 257 10.82 -2.36 -7.40
N PHE A 258 12.02 -2.02 -7.87
CA PHE A 258 12.70 -2.76 -8.94
C PHE A 258 12.85 -4.24 -8.57
N SER A 259 13.32 -4.55 -7.37
CA SER A 259 13.46 -5.92 -6.86
C SER A 259 12.13 -6.69 -6.82
N ASP A 260 11.05 -6.05 -6.36
CA ASP A 260 9.72 -6.65 -6.30
C ASP A 260 9.20 -6.98 -7.71
N PHE A 261 9.39 -6.08 -8.67
CA PHE A 261 9.01 -6.31 -10.07
C PHE A 261 9.85 -7.38 -10.78
N GLN A 262 11.15 -7.44 -10.51
CA GLN A 262 12.00 -8.54 -10.98
C GLN A 262 11.48 -9.88 -10.42
N ALA A 263 10.97 -9.92 -9.18
CA ALA A 263 10.51 -11.17 -8.56
C ALA A 263 9.23 -11.72 -9.21
N THR A 264 8.52 -10.88 -9.97
CA THR A 264 7.34 -11.28 -10.73
C THR A 264 7.67 -11.98 -12.05
N ALA A 265 8.96 -12.14 -12.39
CA ALA A 265 9.39 -12.79 -13.62
C ALA A 265 8.82 -14.19 -13.80
N GLY A 266 8.04 -14.38 -14.87
CA GLY A 266 7.35 -15.65 -15.16
C GLY A 266 6.26 -16.03 -14.15
N LYS A 267 5.89 -15.14 -13.24
CA LYS A 267 4.84 -15.37 -12.23
C LYS A 267 3.48 -14.87 -12.73
N PRO A 268 2.38 -15.55 -12.35
CA PRO A 268 1.05 -15.06 -12.67
C PRO A 268 0.73 -13.79 -11.88
N TRP A 269 -0.11 -12.96 -12.49
CA TRP A 269 -0.76 -11.83 -11.86
C TRP A 269 -2.25 -12.11 -11.77
N TRP A 270 -2.88 -11.64 -10.70
CA TRP A 270 -4.27 -11.91 -10.38
C TRP A 270 -5.07 -10.62 -10.29
N ARG A 271 -6.32 -10.68 -10.74
CA ARG A 271 -7.40 -9.74 -10.43
C ARG A 271 -8.53 -10.49 -9.71
N LEU A 272 -9.49 -9.77 -9.15
CA LEU A 272 -10.69 -10.37 -8.57
C LEU A 272 -11.92 -10.06 -9.41
N GLU A 273 -12.81 -11.06 -9.50
CA GLU A 273 -14.10 -10.88 -10.16
C GLU A 273 -15.01 -9.96 -9.32
N GLY A 274 -15.67 -9.00 -9.97
CA GLY A 274 -16.39 -7.89 -9.32
C GLY A 274 -15.52 -6.72 -8.83
N GLY A 275 -14.20 -6.73 -9.10
CA GLY A 275 -13.26 -5.69 -8.68
C GLY A 275 -12.78 -5.86 -7.24
N MET A 276 -11.79 -5.07 -6.82
CA MET A 276 -11.06 -5.31 -5.57
C MET A 276 -11.85 -4.98 -4.30
N SER A 277 -12.90 -4.14 -4.37
CA SER A 277 -13.81 -3.88 -3.24
C SER A 277 -14.34 -5.15 -2.57
N VAL A 278 -14.50 -6.24 -3.34
CA VAL A 278 -14.98 -7.54 -2.84
C VAL A 278 -14.14 -8.08 -1.68
N VAL A 279 -12.84 -7.74 -1.61
CA VAL A 279 -11.98 -8.09 -0.48
C VAL A 279 -12.52 -7.48 0.80
N THR A 280 -12.65 -6.16 0.82
CA THR A 280 -13.06 -5.41 2.03
C THR A 280 -14.53 -5.62 2.37
N GLU A 281 -15.39 -5.82 1.37
CA GLU A 281 -16.78 -6.20 1.60
C GLU A 281 -16.88 -7.57 2.26
N LYS A 282 -16.08 -8.55 1.81
CA LYS A 282 -16.07 -9.88 2.40
C LYS A 282 -15.50 -9.87 3.82
N MET A 283 -14.46 -9.09 4.08
CA MET A 283 -13.94 -8.86 5.44
C MET A 283 -15.01 -8.25 6.35
N ASN A 284 -15.77 -7.25 5.88
CA ASN A 284 -16.86 -6.66 6.64
C ASN A 284 -17.98 -7.68 6.93
N GLN A 285 -18.35 -8.50 5.95
CA GLN A 285 -19.32 -9.59 6.15
C GLN A 285 -18.84 -10.58 7.23
N CYS A 286 -17.56 -10.94 7.24
CA CYS A 286 -16.97 -11.82 8.25
C CYS A 286 -17.08 -11.26 9.68
N ILE A 287 -16.78 -9.97 9.86
CA ILE A 287 -16.86 -9.35 11.20
C ILE A 287 -18.31 -9.16 11.67
N GLU A 288 -19.27 -9.04 10.74
CA GLU A 288 -20.70 -8.97 11.06
C GLU A 288 -21.33 -10.35 11.29
N ASP A 289 -20.84 -11.41 10.62
CA ASP A 289 -21.42 -12.75 10.67
C ASP A 289 -21.17 -13.45 12.02
N PRO A 290 -22.20 -13.76 12.82
CA PRO A 290 -22.06 -14.44 14.11
C PRO A 290 -21.50 -15.87 14.01
N LYS A 291 -21.36 -16.44 12.80
CA LYS A 291 -20.85 -17.80 12.58
C LYS A 291 -19.43 -17.84 12.04
N TRP A 292 -18.85 -16.71 11.64
CA TRP A 292 -17.55 -16.70 10.98
C TRP A 292 -16.39 -17.00 11.96
N ALA A 293 -16.40 -16.39 13.15
CA ALA A 293 -15.37 -16.63 14.17
C ALA A 293 -15.80 -17.77 15.11
N PRO A 294 -14.99 -18.82 15.29
CA PRO A 294 -15.29 -19.88 16.25
C PRO A 294 -15.44 -19.31 17.67
N HIS A 295 -16.43 -19.82 18.41
CA HIS A 295 -16.66 -19.46 19.82
C HIS A 295 -16.93 -17.96 20.09
N ASN A 296 -17.19 -17.15 19.06
CA ASN A 296 -17.51 -15.72 19.22
C ASN A 296 -18.68 -15.29 18.30
N PRO A 297 -19.93 -15.28 18.82
CA PRO A 297 -21.10 -14.90 18.03
C PRO A 297 -21.30 -13.38 17.90
N VAL A 298 -20.41 -12.55 18.45
CA VAL A 298 -20.60 -11.09 18.43
C VAL A 298 -20.43 -10.53 17.02
N SER A 299 -21.37 -9.69 16.62
CA SER A 299 -21.35 -8.94 15.37
C SER A 299 -20.67 -7.59 15.59
N LEU A 300 -19.59 -7.31 14.86
CA LEU A 300 -18.92 -6.01 14.87
C LEU A 300 -19.41 -5.21 13.67
N LYS A 301 -19.81 -3.96 13.89
CA LYS A 301 -20.37 -3.08 12.86
C LYS A 301 -19.52 -1.84 12.66
N VAL A 302 -19.29 -1.48 11.41
CA VAL A 302 -18.62 -0.22 11.05
C VAL A 302 -19.58 0.96 11.17
N LYS A 303 -19.17 1.99 11.92
CA LYS A 303 -19.87 3.27 12.05
C LYS A 303 -19.34 4.23 10.98
N LYS A 304 -20.01 4.29 9.84
CA LYS A 304 -19.71 5.19 8.72
C LYS A 304 -20.11 6.63 9.03
N ASN A 305 -19.62 7.59 8.24
CA ASN A 305 -19.88 9.04 8.44
C ASN A 305 -19.58 9.50 9.88
N THR A 306 -18.59 8.89 10.52
CA THR A 306 -18.23 9.12 11.93
C THR A 306 -16.75 9.47 12.02
N PRO A 307 -16.32 10.64 11.50
CA PRO A 307 -14.93 11.07 11.62
C PRO A 307 -14.51 11.20 13.09
N VAL A 308 -13.35 10.64 13.40
CA VAL A 308 -12.59 10.96 14.62
C VAL A 308 -11.90 12.30 14.38
N VAL A 309 -12.09 13.25 15.29
CA VAL A 309 -11.56 14.63 15.17
C VAL A 309 -10.52 14.96 16.23
N ALA A 310 -10.50 14.23 17.36
CA ALA A 310 -9.48 14.39 18.39
C ALA A 310 -9.23 13.07 19.15
N MET A 311 -8.03 12.92 19.67
CA MET A 311 -7.65 11.83 20.58
C MET A 311 -6.76 12.37 21.70
N THR A 312 -6.98 11.93 22.95
CA THR A 312 -6.24 12.41 24.12
C THR A 312 -6.02 11.28 25.13
N GLU A 313 -4.84 11.20 25.74
CA GLU A 313 -4.60 10.25 26.84
C GLU A 313 -5.22 10.79 28.14
N ASN A 314 -6.24 10.10 28.65
CA ASN A 314 -6.78 10.37 29.98
C ASN A 314 -6.00 9.55 31.00
N HIS A 315 -5.10 10.22 31.72
CA HIS A 315 -4.24 9.61 32.72
C HIS A 315 -4.98 9.18 34.00
N GLN A 316 -6.13 9.78 34.32
CA GLN A 316 -6.91 9.42 35.50
C GLN A 316 -7.63 8.08 35.28
N GLU A 317 -8.21 7.89 34.10
CA GLU A 317 -8.90 6.66 33.73
C GLU A 317 -7.96 5.60 33.12
N ASN A 318 -6.71 5.98 32.83
CA ASN A 318 -5.73 5.19 32.10
C ASN A 318 -6.26 4.68 30.75
N LYS A 319 -6.89 5.58 29.98
CA LYS A 319 -7.53 5.30 28.70
C LYS A 319 -7.18 6.34 27.65
N ILE A 320 -7.48 6.06 26.39
CA ILE A 320 -7.50 7.07 25.33
C ILE A 320 -8.95 7.52 25.12
N GLU A 321 -9.18 8.81 25.25
CA GLU A 321 -10.41 9.46 24.85
C GLU A 321 -10.37 9.72 23.34
N VAL A 322 -11.42 9.29 22.64
CA VAL A 322 -11.61 9.48 21.20
C VAL A 322 -12.85 10.34 21.00
N THR A 323 -12.66 11.51 20.39
CA THR A 323 -13.74 12.43 20.05
C THR A 323 -14.16 12.21 18.60
N ILE A 324 -15.43 11.90 18.40
CA ILE A 324 -16.07 11.73 17.10
C ILE A 324 -17.06 12.85 16.86
N THR A 325 -17.20 13.25 15.60
CA THR A 325 -18.26 14.16 15.16
C THR A 325 -19.14 13.45 14.14
N GLY A 326 -20.45 13.50 14.31
CA GLY A 326 -21.41 12.91 13.38
C GLY A 326 -22.71 13.70 13.30
N ALA A 327 -23.72 13.13 12.65
CA ALA A 327 -25.05 13.76 12.52
C ALA A 327 -25.71 14.08 13.87
N GLU A 328 -25.39 13.30 14.91
CA GLU A 328 -25.91 13.46 16.28
C GLU A 328 -25.09 14.44 17.14
N GLY A 329 -24.10 15.12 16.55
CA GLY A 329 -23.21 16.05 17.24
C GLY A 329 -21.84 15.46 17.57
N THR A 330 -21.15 16.07 18.53
CA THR A 330 -19.81 15.65 18.96
C THR A 330 -19.91 14.82 20.24
N LYS A 331 -19.21 13.68 20.28
CA LYS A 331 -19.18 12.77 21.42
C LYS A 331 -17.74 12.35 21.70
N THR A 332 -17.41 12.18 22.98
CA THR A 332 -16.13 11.60 23.42
C THR A 332 -16.40 10.27 24.10
N GLU A 333 -15.59 9.26 23.77
CA GLU A 333 -15.64 7.92 24.37
C GLU A 333 -14.24 7.44 24.76
N ALA A 334 -14.12 6.66 25.83
CA ALA A 334 -12.84 6.19 26.36
C ALA A 334 -12.56 4.72 26.00
N TYR A 335 -11.30 4.43 25.66
CA TYR A 335 -10.84 3.14 25.15
C TYR A 335 -9.55 2.67 25.84
N ASP A 336 -9.44 1.37 26.05
CA ASP A 336 -8.24 0.72 26.58
C ASP A 336 -7.16 0.56 25.49
N MET A 337 -7.58 0.50 24.22
CA MET A 337 -6.68 0.50 23.06
C MET A 337 -7.31 1.21 21.86
N VAL A 338 -6.52 2.00 21.14
CA VAL A 338 -6.91 2.66 19.90
C VAL A 338 -5.91 2.31 18.80
N PHE A 339 -6.41 1.69 17.73
CA PHE A 339 -5.66 1.46 16.49
C PHE A 339 -6.05 2.53 15.47
N ASN A 340 -5.13 3.46 15.17
CA ASN A 340 -5.30 4.37 14.04
C ASN A 340 -4.78 3.73 12.75
N THR A 341 -5.68 3.54 11.79
CA THR A 341 -5.38 2.91 10.48
C THR A 341 -5.45 3.88 9.31
N THR A 342 -5.66 5.16 9.61
CA THR A 342 -5.76 6.22 8.61
C THR A 342 -4.40 6.51 7.98
N ALA A 343 -4.40 7.10 6.78
CA ALA A 343 -3.18 7.69 6.22
C ALA A 343 -2.69 8.85 7.10
N MET A 344 -1.42 9.24 6.93
CA MET A 344 -0.83 10.31 7.76
C MET A 344 -1.53 11.65 7.58
N GLY A 345 -2.03 11.96 6.37
CA GLY A 345 -2.78 13.19 6.10
C GLY A 345 -4.03 13.37 6.99
N PRO A 346 -4.97 12.41 7.01
CA PRO A 346 -6.09 12.42 7.96
C PRO A 346 -5.67 12.46 9.42
N LEU A 347 -4.68 11.67 9.83
CA LEU A 347 -4.19 11.69 11.22
C LEU A 347 -3.64 13.07 11.62
N GLN A 348 -2.95 13.76 10.71
CA GLN A 348 -2.44 15.12 10.92
C GLN A 348 -3.56 16.14 11.16
N ARG A 349 -4.76 15.91 10.62
CA ARG A 349 -5.92 16.81 10.78
C ARG A 349 -6.68 16.61 12.08
N MET A 350 -6.45 15.50 12.79
CA MET A 350 -7.02 15.26 14.11
C MET A 350 -6.25 16.07 15.17
N ASP A 351 -6.93 16.56 16.20
CA ASP A 351 -6.23 17.07 17.38
C ASP A 351 -5.69 15.89 18.20
N ILE A 352 -4.39 15.65 18.07
CA ILE A 352 -3.65 14.61 18.80
C ILE A 352 -2.71 15.21 19.85
N SER A 353 -2.85 16.50 20.17
CA SER A 353 -1.97 17.20 21.11
C SER A 353 -1.96 16.51 22.49
N GLY A 354 -3.11 16.00 22.91
CA GLY A 354 -3.28 15.22 24.14
C GLY A 354 -2.66 13.82 24.12
N LEU A 355 -2.19 13.31 22.98
CA LEU A 355 -1.43 12.04 22.91
C LEU A 355 0.08 12.24 22.98
N VAL A 356 0.58 13.42 22.61
CA VAL A 356 2.02 13.68 22.43
C VAL A 356 2.86 13.34 23.67
N PRO A 357 2.45 13.68 24.90
CA PRO A 357 3.21 13.28 26.10
C PRO A 357 3.35 11.76 26.23
N GLY A 358 2.38 11.00 25.72
CA GLY A 358 2.36 9.54 25.71
C GLY A 358 3.20 8.90 24.59
N PHE A 359 3.72 9.66 23.62
CA PHE A 359 4.54 9.10 22.54
C PHE A 359 5.95 8.66 22.99
N GLY A 360 6.32 8.84 24.25
CA GLY A 360 7.61 8.39 24.79
C GLY A 360 8.65 9.50 24.85
N LEU A 361 9.92 9.16 24.58
CA LEU A 361 11.04 10.11 24.73
C LEU A 361 10.89 11.32 23.79
N PRO A 362 11.47 12.49 24.13
CA PRO A 362 11.34 13.70 23.28
C PRO A 362 11.78 13.50 21.83
N GLN A 363 12.74 12.62 21.56
CA GLN A 363 13.15 12.30 20.19
C GLN A 363 12.08 11.51 19.45
N THR A 364 11.50 10.48 20.08
CA THR A 364 10.36 9.72 19.53
C THR A 364 9.17 10.62 19.28
N GLN A 365 8.82 11.51 20.22
CA GLN A 365 7.75 12.51 20.04
C GLN A 365 7.98 13.34 18.77
N ARG A 366 9.19 13.89 18.59
CA ARG A 366 9.56 14.67 17.40
C ARG A 366 9.50 13.84 16.12
N ASN A 367 9.98 12.61 16.14
CA ASN A 367 10.05 11.75 14.97
C ASN A 367 8.64 11.28 14.53
N ILE A 368 7.78 10.90 15.47
CA ILE A 368 6.38 10.56 15.19
C ILE A 368 5.64 11.77 14.62
N LEU A 369 5.72 12.95 15.25
CA LEU A 369 5.07 14.16 14.75
C LEU A 369 5.61 14.59 13.38
N THR A 370 6.92 14.43 13.15
CA THR A 370 7.53 14.69 11.85
C THR A 370 7.05 13.70 10.81
N GLY A 371 6.96 12.41 11.13
CA GLY A 371 6.42 11.39 10.24
C GLY A 371 4.97 11.65 9.85
N ILE A 372 4.11 11.97 10.82
CA ILE A 372 2.70 12.31 10.56
C ILE A 372 2.59 13.49 9.58
N ARG A 373 3.49 14.47 9.68
CA ARG A 373 3.46 15.67 8.82
C ARG A 373 4.16 15.49 7.47
N ALA A 374 5.26 14.76 7.42
CA ALA A 374 6.25 14.89 6.35
C ALA A 374 6.55 13.57 5.61
N LEU A 375 6.11 12.42 6.13
CA LEU A 375 6.25 11.14 5.44
C LEU A 375 5.64 11.28 4.04
N SER A 376 6.46 10.98 3.02
CA SER A 376 6.12 11.24 1.64
C SER A 376 5.04 10.27 1.17
N TYR A 377 4.00 10.82 0.55
CA TYR A 377 2.96 10.09 -0.14
C TYR A 377 3.02 10.43 -1.62
N ASP A 378 3.03 9.41 -2.45
CA ASP A 378 2.85 9.61 -3.87
C ASP A 378 1.40 9.96 -4.20
N ARG A 379 1.21 10.49 -5.41
CA ARG A 379 -0.05 10.90 -5.97
C ARG A 379 -0.39 9.91 -7.08
N SER A 380 -1.67 9.62 -7.24
CA SER A 380 -2.10 8.78 -8.35
C SER A 380 -3.48 9.21 -8.83
N CYS A 381 -3.67 9.13 -10.14
CA CYS A 381 -4.90 9.51 -10.81
C CYS A 381 -5.27 8.44 -11.84
N LYS A 382 -6.55 8.07 -11.88
CA LYS A 382 -7.10 7.12 -12.86
C LYS A 382 -8.30 7.72 -13.56
N VAL A 383 -8.38 7.53 -14.88
CA VAL A 383 -9.49 7.95 -15.73
C VAL A 383 -10.00 6.73 -16.49
N ALA A 384 -11.23 6.32 -16.21
CA ALA A 384 -11.91 5.23 -16.91
C ALA A 384 -13.06 5.78 -17.75
N VAL A 385 -13.12 5.37 -19.01
CA VAL A 385 -14.19 5.74 -19.95
C VAL A 385 -14.93 4.48 -20.36
N LYS A 386 -16.25 4.52 -20.26
CA LYS A 386 -17.15 3.51 -20.81
C LYS A 386 -17.47 3.88 -22.25
N PHE A 387 -17.19 2.95 -23.15
CA PHE A 387 -17.47 3.06 -24.58
C PHE A 387 -18.61 2.13 -25.00
N LYS A 388 -19.28 2.44 -26.12
CA LYS A 388 -20.34 1.64 -26.74
C LYS A 388 -19.86 0.26 -27.16
N SER A 389 -18.61 0.15 -27.59
CA SER A 389 -17.99 -1.10 -28.01
C SER A 389 -16.55 -1.22 -27.50
N ARG A 390 -16.05 -2.44 -27.50
CA ARG A 390 -14.63 -2.76 -27.30
C ARG A 390 -13.83 -2.51 -28.59
N TRP A 391 -13.78 -1.26 -29.03
CA TRP A 391 -13.21 -0.88 -30.32
C TRP A 391 -11.73 -1.31 -30.50
N TRP A 392 -10.96 -1.45 -29.43
CA TRP A 392 -9.55 -1.87 -29.46
C TRP A 392 -9.32 -3.37 -29.70
N LYS A 393 -10.37 -4.21 -29.71
CA LYS A 393 -10.25 -5.69 -29.78
C LYS A 393 -9.39 -6.22 -30.93
N ASN A 394 -9.35 -5.53 -32.06
CA ASN A 394 -8.63 -6.02 -33.24
C ASN A 394 -7.11 -6.05 -33.03
N MET A 395 -6.57 -5.30 -32.06
CA MET A 395 -5.14 -5.34 -31.73
C MET A 395 -4.68 -6.74 -31.30
N TYR A 396 -5.55 -7.51 -30.62
CA TYR A 396 -5.19 -8.84 -30.13
C TYR A 396 -4.95 -9.87 -31.23
N LYS A 397 -5.37 -9.60 -32.48
CA LYS A 397 -5.01 -10.41 -33.65
C LYS A 397 -3.48 -10.44 -33.89
N ALA A 398 -2.76 -9.43 -33.39
CA ALA A 398 -1.31 -9.35 -33.46
C ALA A 398 -0.60 -9.91 -32.22
N SER A 399 -1.32 -10.44 -31.22
CA SER A 399 -0.70 -10.98 -30.01
C SER A 399 0.22 -12.16 -30.33
N THR A 400 1.47 -12.07 -29.85
CA THR A 400 2.47 -13.14 -29.99
C THR A 400 2.46 -14.12 -28.82
N ASN A 401 1.79 -13.78 -27.72
CA ASN A 401 1.68 -14.64 -26.53
C ASN A 401 0.29 -15.28 -26.38
N GLY A 402 -0.58 -15.15 -27.38
CA GLY A 402 -1.92 -15.73 -27.41
C GLY A 402 -2.95 -15.01 -26.54
N SER A 403 -2.63 -13.81 -26.03
CA SER A 403 -3.56 -13.01 -25.23
C SER A 403 -4.67 -12.44 -26.11
N THR A 404 -5.91 -12.58 -25.65
CA THR A 404 -7.10 -12.01 -26.30
C THR A 404 -7.67 -10.81 -25.54
N PHE A 405 -7.03 -10.36 -24.46
CA PHE A 405 -7.39 -9.22 -23.60
C PHE A 405 -6.17 -8.78 -22.77
N GLY A 406 -6.30 -7.66 -22.06
CA GLY A 406 -5.27 -7.07 -21.21
C GLY A 406 -4.14 -6.36 -21.95
N GLY A 407 -3.04 -6.12 -21.23
CA GLY A 407 -1.93 -5.30 -21.69
C GLY A 407 -1.98 -3.88 -21.14
N VAL A 408 -0.84 -3.19 -21.26
CA VAL A 408 -0.68 -1.79 -20.87
C VAL A 408 0.18 -1.10 -21.92
N SER A 409 -0.25 0.07 -22.39
CA SER A 409 0.61 0.96 -23.19
C SER A 409 1.13 2.09 -22.31
N GLY A 410 2.46 2.27 -22.26
CA GLY A 410 3.11 3.45 -21.67
C GLY A 410 3.30 4.59 -22.68
N SER A 411 3.60 5.80 -22.20
CA SER A 411 3.84 6.99 -23.02
C SER A 411 4.31 8.18 -22.16
N ASP A 412 4.99 9.16 -22.77
CA ASP A 412 5.20 10.51 -22.19
C ASP A 412 4.02 11.48 -22.41
N LEU A 413 2.94 11.00 -23.04
CA LEU A 413 1.70 11.76 -23.12
C LEU A 413 1.10 11.94 -21.72
N PRO A 414 0.30 13.00 -21.48
CA PRO A 414 -0.32 13.24 -20.17
C PRO A 414 -1.10 12.05 -19.59
N SER A 415 -1.70 11.21 -20.42
CA SER A 415 -2.38 9.98 -19.97
C SER A 415 -1.44 8.94 -19.31
N SER A 416 -0.13 9.01 -19.60
CA SER A 416 0.95 8.11 -19.20
C SER A 416 0.71 6.64 -19.55
N ASN A 417 -0.22 5.98 -18.87
CA ASN A 417 -0.53 4.57 -19.08
C ASN A 417 -1.98 4.37 -19.51
N ILE A 418 -2.19 3.58 -20.56
CA ILE A 418 -3.50 3.03 -20.94
C ILE A 418 -3.55 1.57 -20.47
N VAL A 419 -4.49 1.24 -19.59
CA VAL A 419 -4.62 -0.13 -19.06
C VAL A 419 -5.84 -0.80 -19.69
N TYR A 420 -5.57 -1.83 -20.48
CA TYR A 420 -6.61 -2.61 -21.14
C TYR A 420 -7.19 -3.65 -20.16
N PRO A 421 -8.52 -3.82 -20.12
CA PRO A 421 -9.14 -4.80 -19.23
C PRO A 421 -8.66 -6.23 -19.50
N SER A 422 -8.41 -7.00 -18.44
CA SER A 422 -7.98 -8.40 -18.51
C SER A 422 -9.14 -9.40 -18.50
N TRP A 423 -10.18 -9.11 -19.28
CA TRP A 423 -11.36 -9.96 -19.45
C TRP A 423 -11.99 -9.72 -20.83
N ASP A 424 -12.90 -10.60 -21.22
CA ASP A 424 -13.61 -10.52 -22.49
C ASP A 424 -15.13 -10.46 -22.26
N ASP A 425 -15.71 -9.30 -22.58
CA ASP A 425 -17.15 -9.06 -22.54
C ASP A 425 -17.84 -9.27 -23.90
N GLY A 426 -17.09 -9.73 -24.91
CA GLY A 426 -17.55 -9.84 -26.28
C GLY A 426 -17.47 -8.53 -27.07
N ASP A 427 -18.00 -8.59 -28.28
CA ASP A 427 -17.74 -7.63 -29.35
C ASP A 427 -18.80 -6.53 -29.50
N ASP A 428 -20.03 -6.82 -29.05
CA ASP A 428 -21.23 -5.99 -29.23
C ASP A 428 -21.74 -5.43 -27.88
N THR A 429 -20.88 -5.39 -26.88
CA THR A 429 -21.18 -4.90 -25.52
C THR A 429 -20.39 -3.63 -25.22
N SER A 430 -20.98 -2.77 -24.40
CA SER A 430 -20.25 -1.62 -23.86
C SER A 430 -19.09 -2.10 -22.99
N ALA A 431 -17.94 -1.42 -23.08
CA ALA A 431 -16.72 -1.82 -22.40
C ALA A 431 -16.08 -0.62 -21.70
N VAL A 432 -15.51 -0.86 -20.52
CA VAL A 432 -14.74 0.14 -19.76
C VAL A 432 -13.28 0.04 -20.16
N LEU A 433 -12.64 1.17 -20.46
CA LEU A 433 -11.20 1.26 -20.67
C LEU A 433 -10.61 2.27 -19.69
N MET A 434 -9.50 1.90 -19.03
CA MET A 434 -8.74 2.84 -18.24
C MET A 434 -7.82 3.64 -19.19
N THR A 435 -8.32 4.79 -19.59
CA THR A 435 -7.70 5.70 -20.56
C THR A 435 -6.57 6.55 -19.99
N SER A 436 -6.35 6.52 -18.67
CA SER A 436 -5.17 7.06 -18.03
C SER A 436 -4.98 6.42 -16.66
N TYR A 437 -3.74 6.03 -16.37
CA TYR A 437 -3.26 5.72 -15.03
C TYR A 437 -1.90 6.40 -14.83
N THR A 438 -1.87 7.37 -13.93
CA THR A 438 -0.72 8.25 -13.70
C THR A 438 -0.30 8.23 -12.24
N TRP A 439 0.98 8.54 -12.02
CA TRP A 439 1.58 8.72 -10.70
C TRP A 439 2.34 10.04 -10.60
N ALA A 440 2.79 10.41 -9.40
CA ALA A 440 3.66 11.54 -9.13
C ALA A 440 3.24 12.86 -9.81
N GLN A 441 4.13 13.48 -10.58
CA GLN A 441 3.87 14.75 -11.24
C GLN A 441 2.83 14.60 -12.36
N ASP A 442 2.76 13.46 -13.01
CA ASP A 442 1.76 13.21 -14.07
C ASP A 442 0.35 13.12 -13.47
N ALA A 443 0.22 12.45 -12.32
CA ALA A 443 -1.04 12.41 -11.56
C ALA A 443 -1.47 13.79 -11.05
N THR A 444 -0.50 14.65 -10.69
CA THR A 444 -0.76 16.04 -10.31
C THR A 444 -1.42 16.81 -11.45
N ARG A 445 -0.85 16.69 -12.65
CA ARG A 445 -1.28 17.42 -13.85
C ARG A 445 -2.63 16.89 -14.33
N MET A 446 -2.79 15.58 -14.44
CA MET A 446 -4.08 14.96 -14.79
C MET A 446 -5.16 15.24 -13.74
N GLY A 447 -4.83 15.14 -12.46
CA GLY A 447 -5.74 15.44 -11.36
C GLY A 447 -6.29 16.87 -11.44
N SER A 448 -5.49 17.85 -11.86
CA SER A 448 -5.95 19.25 -12.01
C SER A 448 -7.05 19.45 -13.05
N LEU A 449 -7.23 18.49 -13.97
CA LEU A 449 -8.29 18.51 -14.99
C LEU A 449 -9.59 17.85 -14.51
N ILE A 450 -9.56 17.18 -13.35
CA ILE A 450 -10.71 16.47 -12.79
C ILE A 450 -11.55 17.45 -11.97
N PRO A 451 -12.78 17.76 -12.39
CA PRO A 451 -13.67 18.60 -11.60
C PRO A 451 -14.22 17.83 -10.39
N ASP A 452 -14.80 18.56 -9.45
CA ASP A 452 -15.48 17.97 -8.30
C ASP A 452 -16.82 17.37 -8.74
N TYR A 453 -16.82 16.07 -9.03
CA TYR A 453 -18.03 15.35 -9.45
C TYR A 453 -19.12 15.23 -8.36
N THR A 454 -18.84 15.65 -7.12
CA THR A 454 -19.89 15.80 -6.10
C THR A 454 -20.75 17.05 -6.33
N LYS A 455 -20.24 18.01 -7.11
CA LYS A 455 -20.89 19.29 -7.41
C LYS A 455 -21.42 19.38 -8.84
N GLN A 456 -20.87 18.58 -9.76
CA GLN A 456 -21.29 18.56 -11.15
C GLN A 456 -21.30 17.14 -11.72
N LYS A 457 -22.16 16.89 -12.70
CA LYS A 457 -22.18 15.59 -13.38
C LYS A 457 -21.02 15.49 -14.38
N PRO A 458 -20.40 14.30 -14.53
CA PRO A 458 -19.43 14.06 -15.60
C PRO A 458 -20.00 14.41 -16.97
N HIS A 459 -19.19 15.08 -17.80
CA HIS A 459 -19.58 15.45 -19.16
C HIS A 459 -18.48 15.08 -20.16
N ILE A 460 -18.86 14.73 -21.38
CA ILE A 460 -17.89 14.35 -22.44
C ILE A 460 -16.89 15.47 -22.78
N ASP A 461 -17.27 16.72 -22.51
CA ASP A 461 -16.43 17.91 -22.72
C ASP A 461 -15.53 18.24 -21.53
N ASP A 462 -15.51 17.40 -20.48
CA ASP A 462 -14.57 17.57 -19.38
C ASP A 462 -13.13 17.56 -19.93
N ALA A 463 -12.30 18.46 -19.39
CA ALA A 463 -10.93 18.65 -19.87
C ALA A 463 -10.12 17.34 -19.76
N VAL A 464 -10.35 16.55 -18.71
CA VAL A 464 -9.70 15.25 -18.52
C VAL A 464 -10.06 14.25 -19.62
N VAL A 465 -11.32 14.21 -20.07
CA VAL A 465 -11.76 13.33 -21.18
C VAL A 465 -11.18 13.79 -22.50
N THR A 466 -11.21 15.10 -22.74
CA THR A 466 -10.62 15.71 -23.95
C THR A 466 -9.13 15.36 -24.05
N GLN A 467 -8.39 15.46 -22.94
CA GLN A 467 -6.98 15.09 -22.88
C GLN A 467 -6.79 13.60 -23.17
N CYS A 468 -7.53 12.70 -22.50
CA CYS A 468 -7.45 11.26 -22.75
C CYS A 468 -7.73 10.90 -24.22
N PHE A 469 -8.72 11.55 -24.87
CA PHE A 469 -9.04 11.27 -26.27
C PHE A 469 -7.95 11.75 -27.24
N GLN A 470 -7.35 12.92 -26.97
CA GLN A 470 -6.20 13.40 -27.74
C GLN A 470 -5.02 12.43 -27.64
N ASP A 471 -4.75 11.92 -26.44
CA ASP A 471 -3.63 11.01 -26.23
C ASP A 471 -3.88 9.63 -26.83
N LEU A 472 -5.11 9.10 -26.72
CA LEU A 472 -5.49 7.87 -27.42
C LEU A 472 -5.30 7.99 -28.93
N VAL A 473 -5.75 9.08 -29.56
CA VAL A 473 -5.58 9.28 -31.02
C VAL A 473 -4.10 9.34 -31.42
N LYS A 474 -3.24 9.97 -30.62
CA LYS A 474 -1.79 10.01 -30.88
C LYS A 474 -1.15 8.62 -30.73
N LEU A 475 -1.48 7.90 -29.66
CA LEU A 475 -0.96 6.57 -29.36
C LEU A 475 -1.38 5.56 -30.44
N TRP A 476 -2.66 5.58 -30.83
CA TRP A 476 -3.21 4.69 -31.86
C TRP A 476 -3.00 5.20 -33.29
N GLY A 477 -2.30 6.31 -33.50
CA GLY A 477 -2.21 6.98 -34.80
C GLY A 477 -1.55 6.14 -35.91
N GLU A 478 -0.72 5.17 -35.54
CA GLU A 478 -0.11 4.20 -36.49
C GLU A 478 -0.92 2.91 -36.63
N SER A 479 -1.91 2.68 -35.77
CA SER A 479 -2.79 1.53 -35.88
C SER A 479 -3.64 1.64 -37.14
N LYS A 480 -3.67 0.54 -37.89
CA LYS A 480 -4.51 0.43 -39.09
C LYS A 480 -5.94 -0.05 -38.77
N ASP A 481 -6.14 -0.67 -37.61
CA ASP A 481 -7.41 -1.25 -37.21
C ASP A 481 -7.58 -1.27 -35.67
N PRO A 482 -8.46 -0.44 -35.10
CA PRO A 482 -9.20 0.64 -35.77
C PRO A 482 -8.34 1.89 -35.98
N LYS A 483 -8.62 2.62 -37.05
CA LYS A 483 -8.18 4.01 -37.17
C LYS A 483 -9.12 4.91 -36.38
N ILE A 484 -8.67 5.39 -35.22
CA ILE A 484 -9.49 6.22 -34.34
C ILE A 484 -9.27 7.72 -34.59
N THR A 485 -10.33 8.50 -34.34
CA THR A 485 -10.32 9.98 -34.36
C THR A 485 -11.01 10.49 -33.11
N ILE A 486 -10.87 11.79 -32.80
CA ILE A 486 -11.62 12.41 -31.69
C ILE A 486 -13.13 12.23 -31.90
N GLU A 487 -13.61 12.45 -33.12
CA GLU A 487 -15.03 12.29 -33.44
C GLU A 487 -15.50 10.85 -33.28
N PHE A 488 -14.66 9.86 -33.65
CA PHE A 488 -14.95 8.46 -33.39
C PHE A 488 -15.07 8.18 -31.88
N LEU A 489 -14.09 8.60 -31.08
CA LEU A 489 -14.10 8.38 -29.64
C LEU A 489 -15.27 9.08 -28.94
N ARG A 490 -15.64 10.29 -29.40
CA ARG A 490 -16.81 11.00 -28.89
C ARG A 490 -18.11 10.30 -29.25
N ASN A 491 -18.20 9.72 -30.44
CA ASN A 491 -19.35 8.90 -30.83
C ASN A 491 -19.40 7.58 -30.06
N GLU A 492 -18.26 7.01 -29.67
CA GLU A 492 -18.20 5.79 -28.85
C GLU A 492 -18.43 6.05 -27.35
N TYR A 493 -18.22 7.27 -26.87
CA TYR A 493 -18.37 7.62 -25.45
C TYR A 493 -19.79 7.36 -24.92
N LEU A 494 -19.87 6.78 -23.73
CA LEU A 494 -21.10 6.67 -22.94
C LEU A 494 -21.02 7.46 -21.64
N GLU A 495 -20.00 7.16 -20.83
CA GLU A 495 -19.79 7.73 -19.51
C GLU A 495 -18.30 7.69 -19.17
N HIS A 496 -17.86 8.45 -18.18
CA HIS A 496 -16.55 8.29 -17.58
C HIS A 496 -16.58 8.51 -16.08
N HIS A 497 -15.54 8.02 -15.41
CA HIS A 497 -15.22 8.37 -14.05
C HIS A 497 -13.72 8.65 -13.96
N ALA A 498 -13.36 9.72 -13.26
CA ALA A 498 -11.98 10.12 -13.04
C ALA A 498 -11.76 10.40 -11.56
N PHE A 499 -10.66 9.90 -11.01
CA PHE A 499 -10.36 10.02 -9.59
C PHE A 499 -8.89 10.30 -9.36
N ALA A 500 -8.60 11.37 -8.62
CA ALA A 500 -7.27 11.68 -8.12
C ALA A 500 -7.24 11.46 -6.61
N TRP A 501 -6.38 10.56 -6.13
CA TRP A 501 -6.25 10.27 -4.70
C TRP A 501 -5.83 11.49 -3.87
N SER A 502 -5.18 12.48 -4.49
CA SER A 502 -4.87 13.76 -3.84
C SER A 502 -6.09 14.65 -3.58
N HIS A 503 -7.23 14.39 -4.21
CA HIS A 503 -8.48 15.13 -3.97
C HIS A 503 -9.32 14.49 -2.86
N ASP A 504 -9.03 13.24 -2.49
CA ASP A 504 -9.79 12.51 -1.48
C ASP A 504 -9.43 13.02 -0.05
N PRO A 505 -10.39 13.62 0.68
CA PRO A 505 -10.14 14.12 2.02
C PRO A 505 -9.95 13.02 3.06
N TYR A 506 -10.16 11.74 2.73
CA TYR A 506 -9.97 10.62 3.65
C TYR A 506 -8.63 9.91 3.50
N THR A 507 -7.82 10.32 2.53
CA THR A 507 -6.46 9.78 2.30
C THR A 507 -5.42 10.89 2.13
N GLY A 508 -5.70 11.90 1.31
CA GLY A 508 -4.80 13.02 1.03
C GLY A 508 -3.59 12.68 0.16
N GLY A 509 -3.61 11.52 -0.49
CA GLY A 509 -2.51 10.95 -1.27
C GLY A 509 -2.82 9.49 -1.63
N ALA A 510 -2.09 8.92 -2.59
CA ALA A 510 -2.34 7.55 -3.05
C ALA A 510 -1.77 6.53 -2.05
N PHE A 511 -0.47 6.57 -1.80
CA PHE A 511 0.22 5.64 -0.92
C PHE A 511 1.56 6.20 -0.47
N ALA A 512 2.11 5.64 0.60
CA ALA A 512 3.45 5.97 1.02
C ALA A 512 4.44 5.67 -0.10
N LEU A 513 5.36 6.60 -0.32
CA LEU A 513 6.53 6.38 -1.16
C LEU A 513 7.60 7.32 -0.63
N PHE A 514 8.50 6.77 0.16
CA PHE A 514 9.31 7.55 1.07
C PHE A 514 10.31 8.44 0.34
N GLY A 515 10.47 9.65 0.87
CA GLY A 515 11.55 10.53 0.48
C GLY A 515 12.89 10.11 1.11
N PRO A 516 14.00 10.73 0.69
CA PRO A 516 15.33 10.41 1.22
C PRO A 516 15.40 10.49 2.76
N GLY A 517 15.89 9.41 3.37
CA GLY A 517 16.13 9.24 4.81
C GLY A 517 14.89 8.83 5.61
N GLN A 518 13.69 8.94 5.04
CA GLN A 518 12.47 8.69 5.80
C GLN A 518 12.35 7.24 6.26
N PHE A 519 12.88 6.29 5.48
CA PHE A 519 12.89 4.89 5.87
C PHE A 519 13.75 4.69 7.13
N SER A 520 14.95 5.27 7.16
CA SER A 520 15.88 5.12 8.27
C SER A 520 15.45 5.83 9.56
N TYR A 521 14.81 6.99 9.45
CA TYR A 521 14.51 7.85 10.61
C TYR A 521 13.06 7.80 11.09
N ILE A 522 12.11 7.44 10.23
CA ILE A 522 10.68 7.49 10.53
C ILE A 522 10.15 6.08 10.76
N TYR A 523 10.36 5.14 9.82
CA TYR A 523 9.77 3.79 9.89
C TYR A 523 9.95 3.07 11.24
N PRO A 524 11.16 3.02 11.86
CA PRO A 524 11.36 2.28 13.11
C PRO A 524 10.58 2.85 14.30
N GLU A 525 10.42 4.17 14.35
CA GLU A 525 9.73 4.84 15.46
C GLU A 525 8.24 4.47 15.48
N PHE A 526 7.63 4.39 14.30
CA PHE A 526 6.22 4.02 14.13
C PHE A 526 5.93 2.54 14.42
N GLN A 527 6.94 1.71 14.64
CA GLN A 527 6.73 0.31 15.06
C GLN A 527 6.37 0.18 16.56
N GLN A 528 6.57 1.24 17.35
CA GLN A 528 6.32 1.25 18.79
C GLN A 528 4.83 1.31 19.12
N LEU A 529 4.47 0.81 20.31
CA LEU A 529 3.17 1.08 20.92
C LEU A 529 3.27 2.33 21.78
N LEU A 530 2.44 3.32 21.47
CA LEU A 530 2.44 4.63 22.10
C LEU A 530 1.44 4.68 23.26
N CYS A 531 1.52 5.73 24.08
CA CYS A 531 0.66 5.97 25.24
C CYS A 531 0.61 4.78 26.21
N ASP A 532 1.77 4.18 26.46
CA ASP A 532 1.92 2.98 27.31
C ASP A 532 1.07 1.81 26.80
N GLY A 533 1.17 1.51 25.50
CA GLY A 533 0.46 0.38 24.90
C GLY A 533 -1.00 0.63 24.50
N LYS A 534 -1.48 1.87 24.62
CA LYS A 534 -2.90 2.22 24.40
C LYS A 534 -3.19 2.86 23.05
N PHE A 535 -2.16 3.24 22.30
CA PHE A 535 -2.30 3.81 20.97
C PHE A 535 -1.29 3.19 20.00
N ALA A 536 -1.77 2.76 18.83
CA ALA A 536 -0.90 2.31 17.75
C ALA A 536 -1.31 2.97 16.43
N ILE A 537 -0.31 3.23 15.59
CA ILE A 537 -0.50 3.64 14.21
C ILE A 537 -0.14 2.42 13.36
N CYS A 538 -1.00 2.06 12.41
CA CYS A 538 -0.79 0.93 11.52
C CYS A 538 -1.38 1.22 10.13
N GLY A 539 -0.92 0.50 9.11
CA GLY A 539 -1.29 0.74 7.71
C GLY A 539 -0.13 0.48 6.76
N GLU A 540 -0.39 0.51 5.45
CA GLU A 540 0.64 0.21 4.43
C GLU A 540 1.91 1.07 4.58
N ALA A 541 1.77 2.35 4.95
CA ALA A 541 2.90 3.25 5.18
C ALA A 541 3.86 2.82 6.30
N LEU A 542 3.42 1.87 7.14
CA LEU A 542 4.16 1.36 8.30
C LEU A 542 4.56 -0.11 8.12
N SER A 543 4.40 -0.65 6.92
CA SER A 543 5.00 -1.89 6.45
C SER A 543 6.14 -1.55 5.49
N PRO A 544 7.16 -2.41 5.33
CA PRO A 544 8.10 -2.25 4.24
C PRO A 544 7.43 -2.25 2.85
N HIS A 545 6.29 -2.92 2.68
CA HIS A 545 5.59 -3.11 1.41
C HIS A 545 4.57 -1.99 1.14
N HIS A 546 5.06 -0.78 0.86
CA HIS A 546 4.20 0.35 0.51
C HIS A 546 3.37 0.09 -0.76
N ALA A 547 2.24 0.79 -0.90
CA ALA A 547 1.32 0.73 -2.05
C ALA A 547 0.58 -0.61 -2.28
N TRP A 548 0.85 -1.65 -1.49
CA TRP A 548 0.23 -2.97 -1.62
C TRP A 548 -0.75 -3.29 -0.49
N ILE A 549 -1.77 -4.11 -0.79
CA ILE A 549 -2.69 -4.64 0.24
C ILE A 549 -1.90 -5.41 1.30
N SER A 550 -0.88 -6.19 0.92
CA SER A 550 -0.07 -6.94 1.87
C SER A 550 0.55 -6.04 2.92
N GLY A 551 1.09 -4.88 2.54
CA GLY A 551 1.63 -3.94 3.53
C GLY A 551 0.60 -3.49 4.57
N SER A 552 -0.67 -3.34 4.15
CA SER A 552 -1.77 -3.04 5.07
C SER A 552 -2.07 -4.21 6.03
N LEU A 553 -2.05 -5.45 5.54
CA LEU A 553 -2.33 -6.66 6.33
C LEU A 553 -1.18 -6.97 7.29
N ASP A 554 0.05 -6.89 6.81
CA ASP A 554 1.26 -7.20 7.56
C ASP A 554 1.45 -6.24 8.73
N SER A 555 1.27 -4.93 8.47
CA SER A 555 1.30 -3.91 9.52
C SER A 555 0.25 -4.18 10.61
N GLY A 556 -0.97 -4.56 10.22
CA GLY A 556 -2.04 -4.92 11.15
C GLY A 556 -1.71 -6.16 11.99
N TYR A 557 -1.22 -7.23 11.36
CA TYR A 557 -0.85 -8.48 12.01
C TYR A 557 0.25 -8.30 13.06
N LEU A 558 1.34 -7.62 12.69
CA LEU A 558 2.46 -7.37 13.58
C LEU A 558 2.09 -6.44 14.73
N THR A 559 1.25 -5.44 14.48
CA THR A 559 0.76 -4.52 15.53
C THR A 559 -0.12 -5.27 16.53
N MET A 560 -1.00 -6.17 16.07
CA MET A 560 -1.81 -7.03 16.94
C MET A 560 -0.92 -7.88 17.85
N LEU A 561 0.10 -8.55 17.29
CA LEU A 561 1.04 -9.35 18.08
C LEU A 561 1.80 -8.52 19.11
N ARG A 562 2.29 -7.33 18.74
CA ARG A 562 2.94 -6.42 19.70
C ARG A 562 1.98 -6.04 20.84
N TRP A 563 0.73 -5.75 20.53
CA TRP A 563 -0.26 -5.41 21.55
C TRP A 563 -0.57 -6.60 22.48
N LEU A 564 -0.72 -7.82 21.96
CA LEU A 564 -0.90 -9.02 22.77
C LEU A 564 0.31 -9.29 23.68
N PHE A 565 1.54 -9.08 23.17
CA PHE A 565 2.74 -9.16 24.00
C PHE A 565 2.77 -8.06 25.07
N HIS A 566 2.31 -6.84 24.77
CA HIS A 566 2.18 -5.77 25.76
C HIS A 566 1.19 -6.11 26.86
N LEU A 567 0.09 -6.79 26.53
CA LEU A 567 -0.90 -7.28 27.49
C LEU A 567 -0.42 -8.51 28.29
N GLU A 568 0.74 -9.08 27.95
CA GLU A 568 1.22 -10.37 28.45
C GLU A 568 0.24 -11.54 28.20
N ASP A 569 -0.62 -11.41 27.18
CA ASP A 569 -1.63 -12.41 26.80
C ASP A 569 -1.03 -13.43 25.81
N ASN A 570 -0.23 -14.35 26.36
CA ASN A 570 0.45 -15.37 25.57
C ASN A 570 -0.51 -16.35 24.89
N ASP A 571 -1.66 -16.64 25.51
CA ASP A 571 -2.65 -17.57 24.95
C ASP A 571 -3.25 -17.01 23.66
N ARG A 572 -3.67 -15.74 23.66
CA ARG A 572 -4.13 -15.07 22.42
C ARG A 572 -3.03 -14.91 21.40
N ALA A 573 -1.80 -14.60 21.83
CA ALA A 573 -0.69 -14.47 20.91
C ALA A 573 -0.38 -15.82 20.21
N ASP A 574 -0.42 -16.93 20.94
CA ASP A 574 -0.27 -18.29 20.41
C ASP A 574 -1.43 -18.66 19.48
N ALA A 575 -2.67 -18.35 19.86
CA ALA A 575 -3.83 -18.57 19.00
C ALA A 575 -3.74 -17.80 17.67
N LEU A 576 -3.32 -16.53 17.70
CA LEU A 576 -3.13 -15.73 16.49
C LEU A 576 -1.99 -16.28 15.61
N LYS A 577 -0.90 -16.74 16.22
CA LYS A 577 0.24 -17.34 15.49
C LYS A 577 -0.12 -18.68 14.84
N GLN A 578 -1.07 -19.44 15.40
CA GLN A 578 -1.55 -20.70 14.84
C GLN A 578 -2.69 -20.50 13.81
N ALA A 579 -3.35 -19.34 13.82
CA ALA A 579 -4.37 -18.98 12.86
C ALA A 579 -3.82 -18.78 11.44
N TRP A 580 -4.71 -18.68 10.45
CA TRP A 580 -4.35 -18.48 9.04
C TRP A 580 -3.93 -17.05 8.70
N PHE A 581 -4.09 -16.09 9.62
CA PHE A 581 -3.67 -14.70 9.43
C PHE A 581 -2.16 -14.60 9.16
N GLY A 582 -1.69 -13.45 8.65
CA GLY A 582 -0.32 -13.32 8.19
C GLY A 582 -0.13 -14.09 6.89
N ARG A 583 0.77 -15.06 6.85
CA ARG A 583 1.09 -15.81 5.62
C ARG A 583 0.36 -17.15 5.51
N GLY A 584 -0.27 -17.63 6.58
CA GLY A 584 -0.97 -18.90 6.62
C GLY A 584 -0.87 -19.54 7.99
N LYS A 585 -1.45 -20.74 8.16
CA LYS A 585 -1.47 -21.45 9.45
C LYS A 585 -0.05 -21.75 9.94
N GLY A 586 0.33 -21.15 11.07
CA GLY A 586 1.67 -21.30 11.64
C GLY A 586 2.76 -20.56 10.87
N GLU A 587 2.40 -19.72 9.89
CA GLU A 587 3.33 -18.90 9.11
C GLU A 587 3.11 -17.41 9.42
N HIS A 588 4.21 -16.70 9.66
CA HIS A 588 4.18 -15.28 9.96
C HIS A 588 4.54 -14.45 8.73
N THR A 589 4.20 -13.17 8.75
CA THR A 589 4.66 -12.21 7.74
C THR A 589 6.20 -12.20 7.69
N ALA A 590 6.76 -11.88 6.54
CA ALA A 590 8.21 -11.90 6.37
C ALA A 590 8.94 -10.98 7.37
N GLU A 591 8.29 -9.89 7.80
CA GLU A 591 8.82 -8.93 8.78
C GLU A 591 8.81 -9.43 10.21
N TYR A 592 8.08 -10.52 10.52
CA TYR A 592 8.03 -11.06 11.87
C TYR A 592 9.45 -11.45 12.33
N ASP A 593 9.84 -10.90 13.47
CA ASP A 593 11.02 -11.29 14.24
C ASP A 593 10.65 -11.25 15.72
N GLY A 594 10.57 -12.44 16.33
CA GLY A 594 10.16 -12.61 17.72
C GLY A 594 10.97 -11.79 18.71
N LYS A 595 12.28 -11.64 18.45
CA LYS A 595 13.18 -10.88 19.30
C LYS A 595 12.93 -9.39 19.14
N LEU A 596 12.87 -8.88 17.91
CA LEU A 596 12.66 -7.45 17.65
C LEU A 596 11.30 -6.97 18.17
N MET A 597 10.22 -7.75 18.01
CA MET A 597 8.90 -7.32 18.52
C MET A 597 8.88 -7.25 20.04
N ARG A 598 9.44 -8.24 20.75
CA ARG A 598 9.46 -8.23 22.21
C ARG A 598 10.29 -7.06 22.75
N TRP A 599 11.45 -6.79 22.15
CA TRP A 599 12.25 -5.61 22.49
C TRP A 599 11.53 -4.29 22.16
N THR A 600 10.76 -4.25 21.06
CA THR A 600 9.92 -3.09 20.72
C THR A 600 8.92 -2.81 21.85
N VAL A 601 8.21 -3.84 22.33
CA VAL A 601 7.24 -3.71 23.42
C VAL A 601 7.91 -3.28 24.72
N GLU A 602 8.99 -3.95 25.13
CA GLU A 602 9.68 -3.70 26.38
C GLU A 602 10.24 -2.26 26.45
N LEU A 603 10.94 -1.82 25.41
CA LEU A 603 11.53 -0.48 25.37
C LEU A 603 10.47 0.61 25.25
N SER A 604 9.35 0.36 24.55
CA SER A 604 8.22 1.30 24.49
C SER A 604 7.63 1.53 25.89
N GLN A 605 7.42 0.45 26.68
CA GLN A 605 6.94 0.56 28.06
C GLN A 605 7.94 1.30 28.97
N GLN A 606 9.24 1.01 28.84
CA GLN A 606 10.28 1.71 29.60
C GLN A 606 10.31 3.21 29.26
N ALA A 607 10.23 3.57 27.98
CA ALA A 607 10.17 4.95 27.52
C ALA A 607 8.93 5.69 28.04
N ALA A 608 7.76 5.05 28.01
CA ALA A 608 6.53 5.61 28.56
C ALA A 608 6.64 5.88 30.08
N LYS A 609 7.15 4.91 30.84
CA LYS A 609 7.39 5.05 32.30
C LYS A 609 8.35 6.20 32.62
N ARG A 610 9.44 6.35 31.86
CA ARG A 610 10.42 7.44 32.05
C ARG A 610 9.82 8.81 31.75
N THR A 611 8.95 8.89 30.74
CA THR A 611 8.32 10.16 30.33
C THR A 611 7.29 10.64 31.34
N ARG A 612 6.48 9.72 31.89
CA ARG A 612 5.53 10.02 32.98
C ARG A 612 6.23 10.59 34.21
N LYS A 613 7.35 10.00 34.67
CA LYS A 613 8.15 10.52 35.81
C LYS A 613 8.71 11.93 35.62
N ARG A 614 8.71 12.48 34.40
CA ARG A 614 9.20 13.84 34.11
C ARG A 614 8.08 14.88 34.03
N HIS A 615 6.84 14.45 33.79
CA HIS A 615 5.68 15.34 33.63
C HIS A 615 4.81 15.42 34.90
N TYR A 616 4.98 14.45 35.80
CA TYR A 616 4.39 14.36 37.13
C TYR A 616 5.50 14.27 38.17
#